data_AF-A0A933CZQ9-F1
#
_entry.id   AF-A0A933CZQ9-F1
#
_cell.length_a   1.000
_cell.length_b   1.000
_cell.length_c   1.000
_cell.angle_alpha   90.00
_cell.angle_beta   90.00
_cell.angle_gamma   90.00
#
_symmetry.space_group_name_H-M   'P 1'
#
loop_
_entity.id
_entity.type
_entity.pdbx_description
1 polymer ?
#
loop_
_entity_poly.entity_id
_entity_poly.type
_entity_poly.pdbx_seq_one_letter_code
_entity_poly.pdbx_strand_id
1 'polypeptide(L)'
;MKNKSLTIRKIVGVLNNRDEDGGFWLPNIQRPFVWGEDQICRLFDSILREYPISTLLIWKTNSTIRHRKFIDNWKDGLRLSDFYVPEDSKRKCLVLDGQQRLQSLFIGLMGSFEGKELFFDVLSGEVAAPDDIK
;
A
#
# COMPACT_ATOMS: atom_id res chain seq x y z
N MET A 1 17.01 12.32 11.52
CA MET A 1 16.11 11.26 11.00
C MET A 1 16.98 10.12 10.48
N LYS A 2 16.75 8.86 10.90
CA LYS A 2 17.46 7.71 10.33
C LYS A 2 16.68 7.21 9.12
N ASN A 3 17.23 7.37 7.92
CA ASN A 3 16.67 6.78 6.71
C ASN A 3 16.94 5.27 6.74
N LYS A 4 15.90 4.46 6.54
CA LYS A 4 15.99 3.00 6.52
C LYS A 4 15.35 2.49 5.23
N SER A 5 16.10 1.73 4.46
CA SER A 5 15.56 1.00 3.31
C SER A 5 14.84 -0.25 3.79
N LEU A 6 13.60 -0.44 3.34
CA LEU A 6 12.79 -1.62 3.59
C LEU A 6 12.31 -2.17 2.25
N THR A 7 12.19 -3.49 2.14
CA THR A 7 11.61 -4.11 0.94
C THR A 7 10.10 -3.82 0.89
N ILE A 8 9.53 -3.81 -0.32
CA ILE A 8 8.08 -3.65 -0.52
C ILE A 8 7.32 -4.72 0.27
N ARG A 9 7.76 -5.99 0.20
CA ARG A 9 7.20 -7.09 0.98
C ARG A 9 7.13 -6.77 2.48
N LYS A 10 8.22 -6.26 3.05
CA LYS A 10 8.27 -5.92 4.47
C LYS A 10 7.35 -4.75 4.81
N ILE A 11 7.33 -3.71 3.98
CA ILE A 11 6.44 -2.55 4.18
C ILE A 11 4.97 -3.00 4.15
N VAL A 12 4.58 -3.77 3.16
CA VAL A 12 3.20 -4.25 3.01
C VAL A 12 2.79 -5.17 4.17
N GLY A 13 3.70 -6.04 4.64
CA GLY A 13 3.43 -6.94 5.77
C GLY A 13 3.27 -6.24 7.13
N VAL A 14 3.83 -5.04 7.31
CA VAL A 14 3.64 -4.24 8.55
C VAL A 14 2.41 -3.33 8.50
N LEU A 15 1.80 -3.12 7.33
CA LEU A 15 0.55 -2.36 7.22
C LEU A 15 -0.54 -3.07 8.01
N ASN A 16 -1.29 -2.31 8.81
CA ASN A 16 -2.40 -2.83 9.62
C ASN A 16 -2.03 -3.95 10.63
N ASN A 17 -0.75 -4.23 10.86
CA ASN A 17 -0.30 -5.31 11.74
C ASN A 17 0.31 -4.76 13.03
N ARG A 18 -0.42 -4.83 14.15
CA ARG A 18 0.03 -4.29 15.46
C ARG A 18 1.24 -5.04 16.03
N ASP A 19 1.42 -6.30 15.68
CA ASP A 19 2.44 -7.17 16.26
C ASP A 19 3.83 -6.90 15.66
N GLU A 20 3.87 -6.32 14.45
CA GLU A 20 5.10 -5.98 13.74
C GLU A 20 5.47 -4.49 13.90
N ASP A 21 6.41 -4.19 14.81
CA ASP A 21 6.92 -2.83 15.08
C ASP A 21 5.87 -1.78 15.53
N GLY A 22 4.69 -2.25 15.94
CA GLY A 22 3.52 -1.43 16.29
C GLY A 22 2.57 -1.16 15.13
N GLY A 23 2.86 -1.68 13.94
CA GLY A 23 2.06 -1.53 12.74
C GLY A 23 2.10 -0.14 12.12
N PHE A 24 1.80 -0.09 10.83
CA PHE A 24 1.69 1.15 10.07
C PHE A 24 0.22 1.52 9.89
N TRP A 25 -0.10 2.76 10.23
CA TRP A 25 -1.46 3.29 10.28
C TRP A 25 -1.53 4.69 9.67
N LEU A 26 -2.74 5.12 9.34
CA LEU A 26 -3.02 6.46 8.85
C LEU A 26 -3.59 7.33 9.97
N PRO A 27 -2.99 8.48 10.32
CA PRO A 27 -3.60 9.40 11.26
C PRO A 27 -4.88 10.00 10.68
N ASN A 28 -5.86 10.31 11.52
CA ASN A 28 -7.18 10.78 11.06
C ASN A 28 -7.14 12.07 10.23
N ILE A 29 -6.12 12.90 10.38
CA ILE A 29 -5.93 14.13 9.59
C ILE A 29 -5.67 13.84 8.10
N GLN A 30 -5.26 12.62 7.75
CA GLN A 30 -4.97 12.25 6.37
C GLN A 30 -6.24 12.23 5.52
N ARG A 31 -6.13 12.78 4.30
CA ARG A 31 -7.21 12.77 3.30
C ARG A 31 -7.59 11.34 2.87
N PRO A 32 -8.78 11.14 2.28
CA PRO A 32 -9.15 9.86 1.68
C PRO A 32 -8.16 9.41 0.59
N PHE A 33 -8.22 8.13 0.23
CA PHE A 33 -7.55 7.64 -0.97
C PHE A 33 -8.27 8.20 -2.21
N VAL A 34 -7.51 8.71 -3.18
CA VAL A 34 -8.06 9.41 -4.37
C VAL A 34 -7.42 8.96 -5.67
N TRP A 35 -6.47 8.02 -5.64
CA TRP A 35 -5.84 7.52 -6.86
C TRP A 35 -6.74 6.53 -7.58
N GLY A 36 -6.86 6.71 -8.90
CA GLY A 36 -7.51 5.73 -9.78
C GLY A 36 -6.56 4.62 -10.24
N GLU A 37 -7.12 3.65 -10.96
CA GLU A 37 -6.42 2.47 -11.50
C GLU A 37 -5.17 2.84 -12.30
N ASP A 38 -5.23 3.81 -13.22
CA ASP A 38 -4.07 4.26 -14.02
C ASP A 38 -2.90 4.75 -13.15
N GLN A 39 -3.18 5.49 -12.07
CA GLN A 39 -2.13 6.00 -11.17
C GLN A 39 -1.51 4.88 -10.34
N ILE A 40 -2.31 3.88 -9.94
CA ILE A 40 -1.83 2.67 -9.27
C ILE A 40 -0.90 1.92 -10.24
N CYS A 41 -1.35 1.64 -11.46
CA CYS A 41 -0.56 0.93 -12.48
C CYS A 41 0.75 1.68 -12.80
N ARG A 42 0.72 3.00 -12.96
CA ARG A 42 1.93 3.82 -13.19
C ARG A 42 2.94 3.74 -12.05
N LEU A 43 2.49 3.61 -10.80
CA LEU A 43 3.38 3.39 -9.67
C LEU A 43 4.08 2.03 -9.78
N PHE A 44 3.34 0.97 -10.09
CA PHE A 44 3.93 -0.35 -10.31
C PHE A 44 4.90 -0.36 -11.49
N ASP A 45 4.54 0.25 -12.62
CA ASP A 45 5.42 0.41 -13.79
C ASP A 45 6.71 1.17 -13.42
N SER A 46 6.61 2.26 -12.66
CA SER A 46 7.77 3.00 -12.17
C SER A 46 8.69 2.14 -11.30
N ILE A 47 8.13 1.29 -10.43
CA ILE A 47 8.90 0.38 -9.58
C ILE A 47 9.62 -0.66 -10.44
N LEU A 48 8.92 -1.27 -11.41
CA LEU A 48 9.48 -2.29 -12.30
C LEU A 48 10.56 -1.73 -13.23
N ARG A 49 10.47 -0.45 -13.59
CA ARG A 49 11.48 0.29 -14.36
C ARG A 49 12.60 0.89 -13.50
N GLU A 50 12.62 0.60 -12.20
CA GLU A 50 13.60 1.10 -11.24
C GLU A 50 13.63 2.64 -11.10
N TYR A 51 12.53 3.32 -11.45
CA TYR A 51 12.39 4.75 -11.21
C TYR A 51 12.24 5.06 -9.71
N PRO A 52 12.86 6.15 -9.23
CA PRO A 52 12.81 6.50 -7.82
C PRO A 52 11.39 6.93 -7.41
N ILE A 53 10.77 6.18 -6.50
CA ILE A 53 9.41 6.46 -6.02
C ILE A 53 9.34 7.42 -4.83
N SER A 54 10.43 8.14 -4.51
CA SER A 54 10.59 9.04 -3.34
C SER A 54 10.52 8.35 -1.97
N THR A 55 10.86 9.07 -0.90
CA THR A 55 10.86 8.58 0.49
C THR A 55 9.46 8.60 1.11
N LEU A 56 9.32 7.96 2.28
CA LEU A 56 8.10 7.96 3.09
C LEU A 56 8.40 8.65 4.43
N LEU A 57 7.48 9.48 4.91
CA LEU A 57 7.60 10.11 6.22
C LEU A 57 6.74 9.37 7.23
N ILE A 58 7.38 8.82 8.27
CA ILE A 58 6.73 8.00 9.30
C ILE A 58 7.03 8.58 10.67
N TRP A 59 5.98 8.76 11.48
CA TRP A 59 6.08 9.17 12.87
C TRP A 59 5.81 7.99 13.80
N LYS A 60 6.82 7.64 14.60
CA LYS A 60 6.71 6.59 15.62
C LYS A 60 6.29 7.22 16.95
N THR A 61 5.21 6.73 17.55
CA THR A 61 4.68 7.25 18.81
C THR A 61 3.98 6.17 19.62
N ASN A 62 3.90 6.38 20.94
CA ASN A 62 3.10 5.56 21.86
C ASN A 62 1.87 6.35 22.36
N SER A 63 1.68 7.57 21.86
CA SER A 63 0.55 8.42 22.26
C SER A 63 -0.78 7.86 21.76
N THR A 64 -1.83 8.13 22.53
CA THR A 64 -3.23 7.90 22.15
C THR A 64 -3.62 8.91 21.08
N ILE A 65 -3.49 8.51 19.82
CA ILE A 65 -3.86 9.30 18.65
C ILE A 65 -4.86 8.50 17.84
N ARG A 66 -5.94 9.18 17.40
CA ARG A 66 -6.92 8.61 16.48
C ARG A 66 -6.28 8.31 15.14
N HIS A 67 -6.43 7.06 14.71
CA HIS A 67 -5.88 6.56 13.48
C HIS A 67 -6.84 5.54 12.86
N ARG A 68 -6.61 5.25 11.58
CA ARG A 68 -7.36 4.28 10.80
C ARG A 68 -6.42 3.30 10.09
N LYS A 69 -6.99 2.18 9.68
CA LYS A 69 -6.34 1.18 8.85
C LYS A 69 -6.16 1.67 7.41
N PHE A 70 -5.21 1.09 6.71
CA PHE A 70 -5.19 1.06 5.24
C PHE A 70 -6.32 0.16 4.74
N ILE A 71 -6.84 0.48 3.55
CA ILE A 71 -7.97 -0.23 2.94
C ILE A 71 -7.42 -1.35 2.06
N ASP A 72 -7.74 -2.60 2.35
CA ASP A 72 -7.35 -3.75 1.53
C ASP A 72 -8.19 -3.83 0.25
N ASN A 73 -9.52 -3.82 0.40
CA ASN A 73 -10.48 -3.92 -0.69
C ASN A 73 -11.14 -2.57 -0.91
N TRP A 74 -10.59 -1.77 -1.82
CA TRP A 74 -11.08 -0.44 -2.09
C TRP A 74 -12.30 -0.49 -3.03
N LYS A 75 -13.34 0.27 -2.66
CA LYS A 75 -14.55 0.50 -3.44
C LYS A 75 -15.02 1.95 -3.27
N ASP A 76 -15.70 2.49 -4.27
CA ASP A 76 -16.33 3.78 -4.18
C ASP A 76 -17.46 3.78 -3.12
N GLY A 77 -17.63 4.92 -2.45
CA GLY A 77 -18.62 5.06 -1.38
C GLY A 77 -18.26 4.43 -0.03
N LEU A 78 -17.07 3.87 0.13
CA LEU A 78 -16.59 3.39 1.44
C LEU A 78 -16.54 4.53 2.48
N ARG A 79 -17.06 4.26 3.67
CA ARG A 79 -17.00 5.21 4.78
C ARG A 79 -15.69 5.01 5.53
N LEU A 80 -14.88 6.07 5.61
CA LEU A 80 -13.61 6.03 6.35
C LEU A 80 -13.78 5.68 7.84
N SER A 81 -14.98 5.88 8.39
CA SER A 81 -15.31 5.52 9.76
C SER A 81 -15.14 4.05 10.07
N ASP A 82 -15.37 3.20 9.08
CA ASP A 82 -15.43 1.75 9.26
C ASP A 82 -14.02 1.17 9.45
N PHE A 83 -12.99 1.95 9.11
CA PHE A 83 -11.59 1.60 9.25
C PHE A 83 -10.94 2.18 10.50
N TYR A 84 -11.71 2.86 11.37
CA TYR A 84 -11.16 3.39 12.62
C TYR A 84 -10.68 2.27 13.54
N VAL A 85 -9.54 2.53 14.15
CA VAL A 85 -8.91 1.60 15.08
C VAL A 85 -9.12 2.12 16.49
N PRO A 86 -9.57 1.28 17.45
CA PRO A 86 -9.72 1.71 18.84
C PRO A 86 -8.44 2.33 19.39
N GLU A 87 -8.60 3.43 20.13
CA GLU A 87 -7.48 4.15 20.72
C GLU A 87 -6.79 3.29 21.79
N ASP A 88 -5.48 3.16 21.68
CA ASP A 88 -4.64 2.49 22.67
C ASP A 88 -3.34 3.28 22.92
N SER A 89 -2.64 2.96 24.00
CA SER A 89 -1.31 3.50 24.32
C SER A 89 -0.17 2.61 23.78
N LYS A 90 -0.48 1.69 22.86
CA LYS A 90 0.54 0.84 22.24
C LYS A 90 1.37 1.66 21.27
N ARG A 91 2.59 1.19 21.03
CA ARG A 91 3.46 1.74 20.01
C ARG A 91 2.79 1.62 18.65
N LYS A 92 2.85 2.68 17.85
CA LYS A 92 2.31 2.73 16.48
C LYS A 92 3.16 3.60 15.58
N CYS A 93 3.18 3.26 14.29
CA CYS A 93 3.83 4.04 13.25
C CYS A 93 2.76 4.74 12.39
N LEU A 94 2.74 6.06 12.40
CA LEU A 94 1.80 6.89 11.65
C LEU A 94 2.44 7.38 10.35
N VAL A 95 1.80 7.12 9.22
CA VAL A 95 2.26 7.58 7.91
C VAL A 95 1.83 9.03 7.71
N LEU A 96 2.82 9.93 7.66
CA LEU A 96 2.62 11.36 7.48
C LEU A 96 2.70 11.78 6.00
N ASP A 97 3.53 11.10 5.22
CA ASP A 97 3.62 11.29 3.76
C ASP A 97 3.73 9.96 3.02
N GLY A 98 3.28 9.95 1.76
CA GLY A 98 3.32 8.76 0.90
C GLY A 98 2.15 7.81 1.09
N GLN A 99 1.08 8.24 1.76
CA GLN A 99 -0.15 7.46 1.95
C GLN A 99 -0.65 6.85 0.63
N GLN A 100 -0.79 7.64 -0.43
CA GLN A 100 -1.39 7.17 -1.67
C GLN A 100 -0.54 6.05 -2.29
N ARG A 101 0.80 6.22 -2.28
CA ARG A 101 1.75 5.19 -2.74
C ARG A 101 1.63 3.89 -1.94
N LEU A 102 1.63 3.99 -0.61
CA LEU A 102 1.49 2.81 0.27
C LEU A 102 0.13 2.13 0.12
N GLN A 103 -0.94 2.91 0.00
CA GLN A 103 -2.30 2.41 -0.19
C GLN A 103 -2.43 1.68 -1.54
N SER A 104 -1.84 2.20 -2.61
CA SER A 104 -1.78 1.55 -3.92
C SER A 104 -1.00 0.22 -3.87
N LEU A 105 0.14 0.19 -3.18
CA LEU A 105 0.91 -1.04 -2.98
C LEU A 105 0.12 -2.08 -2.18
N PHE A 106 -0.60 -1.63 -1.13
CA PHE A 106 -1.40 -2.52 -0.31
C PHE A 106 -2.57 -3.13 -1.10
N ILE A 107 -3.29 -2.31 -1.86
CA ILE A 107 -4.37 -2.76 -2.75
C ILE A 107 -3.82 -3.75 -3.78
N GLY A 108 -2.76 -3.39 -4.51
CA GLY A 108 -2.26 -4.22 -5.60
C GLY A 108 -1.59 -5.53 -5.16
N LEU A 109 -1.09 -5.63 -3.91
CA LEU A 109 -0.37 -6.82 -3.46
C LEU A 109 -1.15 -7.69 -2.46
N MET A 110 -2.16 -7.14 -1.78
CA MET A 110 -2.88 -7.81 -0.69
C MET A 110 -4.41 -7.66 -0.76
N GLY A 111 -4.94 -7.03 -1.80
CA GLY A 111 -6.39 -6.78 -1.89
C GLY A 111 -6.87 -6.49 -3.32
N SER A 112 -7.87 -5.61 -3.43
CA SER A 112 -8.55 -5.34 -4.70
C SER A 112 -8.96 -3.88 -4.85
N PHE A 113 -9.04 -3.44 -6.11
CA PHE A 113 -9.55 -2.12 -6.50
C PHE A 113 -10.83 -2.30 -7.30
N GLU A 114 -11.97 -1.85 -6.78
CA GLU A 114 -13.29 -2.07 -7.41
C GLU A 114 -13.58 -3.55 -7.70
N GLY A 115 -13.07 -4.45 -6.84
CA GLY A 115 -13.17 -5.90 -7.03
C GLY A 115 -12.23 -6.48 -8.08
N LYS A 116 -11.39 -5.67 -8.73
CA LYS A 116 -10.28 -6.14 -9.59
C LYS A 116 -9.05 -6.40 -8.74
N GLU A 117 -8.38 -7.52 -8.99
CA GLU A 117 -7.10 -7.85 -8.37
C GLU A 117 -5.97 -7.64 -9.38
N LEU A 118 -4.78 -7.29 -8.90
CA LEU A 118 -3.60 -7.23 -9.75
C LEU A 118 -3.21 -8.65 -10.15
N PHE A 119 -3.16 -8.91 -11.45
CA PHE A 119 -2.72 -10.20 -11.99
C PHE A 119 -1.59 -10.01 -13.00
N PHE A 120 -0.79 -11.05 -13.14
CA PHE A 120 0.15 -11.18 -14.24
C PHE A 120 -0.47 -12.08 -15.28
N ASP A 121 -0.75 -11.53 -16.47
CA ASP A 121 -1.27 -12.32 -17.57
C ASP A 121 -0.14 -13.14 -18.20
N VAL A 122 -0.11 -14.44 -17.90
CA VAL A 122 0.90 -15.36 -18.42
C VAL A 122 0.76 -15.57 -19.94
N LEU A 123 -0.41 -15.25 -20.51
CA LEU A 123 -0.73 -15.46 -21.92
C LEU A 123 -0.62 -14.17 -22.75
N SER A 124 -0.26 -13.03 -22.16
CA SER A 124 -0.21 -11.74 -22.86
C SER A 124 0.96 -11.59 -23.85
N GLY A 125 1.65 -12.68 -24.19
CA GLY A 125 2.68 -12.69 -25.22
C GLY A 125 2.09 -12.92 -26.61
N GLU A 126 2.74 -12.41 -27.64
CA GLU A 126 2.50 -12.93 -28.99
C GLU A 126 2.84 -14.43 -29.00
N VAL A 127 1.99 -15.26 -29.60
CA VAL A 127 2.28 -16.67 -29.80
C VAL A 127 3.49 -16.73 -30.74
N ALA A 128 4.69 -16.82 -30.18
CA ALA A 128 5.87 -17.14 -30.96
C ALA A 128 5.58 -18.50 -31.61
N ALA A 129 5.57 -18.53 -32.95
CA ALA A 129 5.52 -19.79 -33.68
C ALA A 129 6.62 -20.70 -33.09
N PRO A 130 6.34 -21.99 -32.83
CA PRO A 130 7.36 -22.87 -32.29
C PRO A 130 8.56 -22.82 -33.21
N ASP A 131 9.67 -22.24 -32.74
CA ASP A 131 10.95 -22.33 -33.44
C ASP A 131 11.22 -23.83 -33.61
N ASP A 132 11.33 -24.24 -34.87
CA ASP A 132 11.46 -25.62 -35.29
C ASP A 132 12.40 -26.41 -34.36
N ILE A 133 11.89 -27.54 -33.89
CA ILE A 133 12.67 -28.61 -33.27
C ILE A 133 13.84 -28.92 -34.22
N LYS A 134 15.07 -28.57 -33.81
CA LYS A 134 16.30 -29.10 -34.39
C LYS A 134 16.90 -30.17 -33.49
#